data_AF-A0A820RPD1-F1
#
_entry.id   AF-A0A820RPD1-F1
#
_cell.length_a   1.000
_cell.length_b   1.000
_cell.length_c   1.000
_cell.angle_alpha   90.00
_cell.angle_beta   90.00
_cell.angle_gamma   90.00
#
_symmetry.space_group_name_H-M   'P 1'
#
loop_
_entity.id
_entity.type
_entity.pdbx_description
1 polymer ?
#
loop_
_entity_poly.entity_id
_entity_poly.type
_entity_poly.pdbx_seq_one_letter_code
_entity_poly.pdbx_strand_id
1 'polypeptide(L)'
;MSTLKLPSPILSISSSDLFDLIRSHCGQEVLDIVIAQKIPDIQTLLRVNDLFTLVYLPTDEFRELKEKVAVQLHDGTWSVLIGFQARVDELMNALREQTRLDENAYYPSSNITGRNAYRFVSLNVPGFLPSITTIKKRLANSSFQDTTGVIPKVTYDSMSNSFIGFDTPLADGQPLPDQHRTDFYAELQKWLEEKQTSTFINVHMLQPLLNTSSDRIPSPFLLSAYGIAGTYTAEDVLNRWLWIYEETKKKGIRIIGFSTDCDSRYLRSLRIASGFFAFNIDHPFRYHTDAFKANIPSHWHWFYLQPSQLCLFIQVSA
;
A
#
# COMPACT_ATOMS: atom_id res chain seq x y z
N MET A 1 -15.74 30.01 -11.15
CA MET A 1 -16.38 28.73 -10.79
C MET A 1 -16.61 28.74 -9.29
N SER A 2 -17.85 28.59 -8.85
CA SER A 2 -18.18 28.46 -7.43
C SER A 2 -17.67 27.11 -6.94
N THR A 3 -16.72 27.11 -6.00
CA THR A 3 -16.23 25.88 -5.36
C THR A 3 -17.39 25.18 -4.65
N LEU A 4 -17.70 23.95 -5.06
CA LEU A 4 -18.72 23.10 -4.43
C LEU A 4 -18.37 22.92 -2.95
N LYS A 5 -19.26 23.36 -2.05
CA LYS A 5 -19.09 23.18 -0.61
C LYS A 5 -19.65 21.82 -0.22
N LEU A 6 -18.75 20.89 0.13
CA LEU A 6 -19.13 19.57 0.59
C LEU A 6 -19.14 19.51 2.13
N PRO A 7 -20.07 18.75 2.74
CA PRO A 7 -20.07 18.50 4.17
C PRO A 7 -18.86 17.65 4.58
N SER A 8 -18.39 17.84 5.81
CA SER A 8 -17.31 17.06 6.44
C SER A 8 -17.81 16.50 7.78
N PRO A 9 -17.73 15.18 8.04
CA PRO A 9 -17.12 14.16 7.19
C PRO A 9 -18.05 13.66 6.07
N ILE A 10 -17.57 13.65 4.84
CA ILE A 10 -18.34 13.33 3.63
C ILE A 10 -18.83 11.88 3.63
N LEU A 11 -18.06 10.94 4.20
CA LEU A 11 -18.46 9.53 4.29
C LEU A 11 -19.59 9.27 5.30
N SER A 12 -19.98 10.27 6.09
CA SER A 12 -21.03 10.14 7.10
C SER A 12 -22.39 10.66 6.64
N ILE A 13 -22.49 11.20 5.41
CA ILE A 13 -23.77 11.71 4.93
C ILE A 13 -24.77 10.58 4.70
N SER A 14 -26.04 10.87 4.93
CA SER A 14 -27.12 9.92 4.66
C SER A 14 -27.34 9.75 3.16
N SER A 15 -27.98 8.66 2.74
CA SER A 15 -28.36 8.45 1.33
C SER A 15 -29.27 9.56 0.79
N SER A 16 -30.16 10.12 1.62
CA SER A 16 -30.99 11.26 1.24
C SER A 16 -30.16 12.51 0.98
N ASP A 17 -29.18 12.81 1.84
CA ASP A 17 -28.31 13.98 1.65
C ASP A 17 -27.43 13.82 0.40
N LEU A 18 -26.97 12.59 0.12
CA LEU A 18 -26.27 12.27 -1.12
C LEU A 18 -27.16 12.54 -2.34
N PHE A 19 -28.41 12.08 -2.32
CA PHE A 19 -29.33 12.26 -3.43
C PHE A 19 -29.68 13.73 -3.66
N ASP A 20 -29.83 14.51 -2.59
CA ASP A 20 -30.04 15.96 -2.69
C ASP A 20 -28.79 16.69 -3.22
N LEU A 21 -27.59 16.24 -2.83
CA LEU A 21 -26.33 16.74 -3.39
C LEU A 21 -26.23 16.46 -4.90
N ILE A 22 -26.53 15.23 -5.33
CA ILE A 22 -26.51 14.85 -6.76
C ILE A 22 -27.56 15.64 -7.53
N ARG A 23 -28.80 15.74 -7.00
CA ARG A 23 -29.88 16.49 -7.66
C ARG A 23 -29.52 17.96 -7.84
N SER A 24 -28.96 18.59 -6.80
CA SER A 24 -28.63 20.02 -6.83
C SER A 24 -27.44 20.34 -7.73
N HIS A 25 -26.45 19.44 -7.84
CA HIS A 25 -25.24 19.70 -8.62
C HIS A 25 -25.30 19.16 -10.06
N CYS A 26 -25.85 17.95 -10.24
CA CYS A 26 -25.86 17.25 -11.52
C CYS A 26 -27.22 17.25 -12.22
N GLY A 27 -28.30 17.54 -11.51
CA GLY A 27 -29.67 17.51 -12.03
C GLY A 27 -30.42 16.21 -11.68
N GLN A 28 -31.73 16.22 -11.92
CA GLN A 28 -32.61 15.09 -11.59
C GLN A 28 -32.31 13.85 -12.46
N GLU A 29 -31.90 14.06 -13.71
CA GLU A 29 -31.65 12.99 -14.67
C GLU A 29 -30.45 12.12 -14.25
N VAL A 30 -29.42 12.73 -13.66
CA VAL A 30 -28.27 12.01 -13.11
C VAL A 30 -28.66 11.25 -11.85
N LEU A 31 -29.51 11.84 -11.00
CA LEU A 31 -30.03 11.15 -9.83
C LEU A 31 -30.83 9.90 -10.23
N ASP A 32 -31.65 9.99 -11.27
CA ASP A 32 -32.42 8.85 -11.79
C ASP A 32 -31.50 7.70 -12.23
N ILE A 33 -30.35 8.01 -12.85
CA ILE A 33 -29.31 7.01 -13.20
C ILE A 33 -28.72 6.34 -11.95
N VAL A 34 -28.41 7.12 -10.92
CA VAL A 34 -27.82 6.63 -9.66
C VAL A 34 -28.81 5.69 -8.94
N ILE A 35 -30.10 6.06 -8.92
CA ILE A 35 -31.18 5.24 -8.36
C ILE A 35 -31.37 3.96 -9.18
N ALA A 36 -31.37 4.05 -10.52
CA ALA A 36 -31.50 2.90 -11.40
C ALA A 36 -30.37 1.87 -11.19
N GLN A 37 -29.15 2.34 -10.90
CA GLN A 37 -28.00 1.48 -10.55
C GLN A 37 -27.99 1.02 -9.10
N LYS A 38 -28.97 1.42 -8.28
CA LYS A 38 -29.10 1.07 -6.86
C LYS A 38 -27.85 1.43 -6.05
N ILE A 39 -27.24 2.58 -6.35
CA ILE A 39 -26.06 3.08 -5.61
C ILE A 39 -26.55 3.70 -4.29
N PRO A 40 -26.26 3.11 -3.12
CA PRO A 40 -26.89 3.51 -1.86
C PRO A 40 -26.12 4.60 -1.12
N ASP A 41 -24.83 4.77 -1.40
CA ASP A 41 -23.93 5.63 -0.62
C ASP A 41 -22.74 6.14 -1.46
N ILE A 42 -21.97 7.07 -0.88
CA ILE A 42 -20.80 7.68 -1.50
C ILE A 42 -19.71 6.67 -1.80
N GLN A 43 -19.48 5.69 -0.91
CA GLN A 43 -18.40 4.72 -1.12
C GLN A 43 -18.65 3.88 -2.36
N THR A 44 -19.90 3.47 -2.55
CA THR A 44 -20.34 2.74 -3.73
C THR A 44 -20.26 3.62 -4.97
N LEU A 45 -20.73 4.88 -4.88
CA LEU A 45 -20.64 5.85 -5.98
C LEU A 45 -19.20 6.05 -6.45
N LEU A 46 -18.26 6.25 -5.52
CA LEU A 46 -16.85 6.46 -5.82
C LEU A 46 -16.14 5.26 -6.47
N ARG A 47 -16.69 4.06 -6.31
CA ARG A 47 -16.20 2.81 -6.93
C ARG A 47 -16.75 2.57 -8.34
N VAL A 48 -17.77 3.32 -8.76
CA VAL A 48 -18.32 3.22 -10.11
C VAL A 48 -17.32 3.87 -11.08
N ASN A 49 -16.83 3.07 -12.04
CA ASN A 49 -15.88 3.53 -13.05
C ASN A 49 -16.53 4.50 -14.06
N ASP A 50 -17.77 4.20 -14.46
CA ASP A 50 -18.55 5.00 -15.39
C ASP A 50 -20.03 4.96 -14.98
N LEU A 51 -20.56 6.11 -14.57
CA LEU A 51 -21.94 6.22 -14.13
C LEU A 51 -22.92 6.04 -15.31
N PHE A 52 -22.50 6.23 -16.55
CA PHE A 52 -23.39 6.16 -17.71
C PHE A 52 -23.40 4.79 -18.40
N THR A 53 -22.80 3.75 -17.80
CA THR A 53 -22.79 2.40 -18.39
C THR A 53 -24.20 1.89 -18.76
N LEU A 54 -25.24 2.24 -17.98
CA LEU A 54 -26.65 1.89 -18.30
C LEU A 54 -27.15 2.47 -19.63
N VAL A 55 -26.63 3.63 -20.06
CA VAL A 55 -27.01 4.29 -21.32
C VAL A 55 -26.62 3.43 -22.52
N TYR A 56 -25.53 2.66 -22.40
CA TYR A 56 -24.99 1.83 -23.47
C TYR A 56 -25.56 0.41 -23.49
N LEU A 57 -26.34 0.00 -22.48
CA LEU A 57 -26.94 -1.34 -22.46
C LEU A 57 -28.00 -1.48 -23.56
N PRO A 58 -28.02 -2.57 -24.34
CA PRO A 58 -29.02 -2.79 -25.40
C PRO A 58 -30.36 -3.26 -24.82
N THR A 59 -30.97 -2.44 -23.96
CA THR A 59 -32.29 -2.68 -23.33
C THR A 59 -33.19 -1.46 -23.46
N ASP A 60 -34.49 -1.71 -23.62
CA ASP A 60 -35.54 -0.70 -23.64
C ASP A 60 -35.94 -0.24 -22.22
N GLU A 61 -35.56 -0.99 -21.18
CA GLU A 61 -35.90 -0.71 -19.78
C GLU A 61 -35.49 0.71 -19.34
N PHE A 62 -34.39 1.22 -19.90
CA PHE A 62 -33.86 2.56 -19.60
C PHE A 62 -34.08 3.57 -20.73
N ARG A 63 -34.97 3.30 -21.69
CA ARG A 63 -35.14 4.14 -22.88
C ARG A 63 -35.49 5.59 -22.54
N GLU A 64 -36.47 5.81 -21.66
CA GLU A 64 -36.86 7.16 -21.25
C GLU A 64 -35.71 7.92 -20.58
N LEU A 65 -34.85 7.20 -19.82
CA LEU A 65 -33.69 7.79 -19.17
C LEU A 65 -32.61 8.15 -20.19
N LYS A 66 -32.35 7.27 -21.17
CA LYS A 66 -31.42 7.51 -22.28
C LYS A 66 -31.82 8.75 -23.07
N GLU A 67 -33.09 8.89 -23.42
CA GLU A 67 -33.61 10.03 -24.17
C GLU A 67 -33.43 11.37 -23.45
N LYS A 68 -33.30 11.37 -22.11
CA LYS A 68 -33.06 12.59 -21.31
C LYS A 68 -31.59 13.01 -21.24
N VAL A 69 -30.65 12.05 -21.26
CA VAL A 69 -29.22 12.29 -20.95
C VAL A 69 -28.30 12.07 -22.14
N ALA A 70 -28.80 11.44 -23.20
CA ALA A 70 -28.03 11.01 -24.34
C ALA A 70 -28.76 11.28 -25.65
N VAL A 71 -28.01 11.26 -26.74
CA VAL A 71 -28.51 11.35 -28.12
C VAL A 71 -28.26 10.04 -28.83
N GLN A 72 -29.25 9.59 -29.60
CA GLN A 72 -29.09 8.45 -30.48
C GLN A 72 -28.39 8.89 -31.77
N LEU A 73 -27.32 8.18 -32.14
CA LEU A 73 -26.55 8.40 -33.35
C LEU A 73 -27.21 7.70 -34.55
N HIS A 74 -26.76 8.01 -35.77
CA HIS A 74 -27.31 7.44 -36.99
C HIS A 74 -27.17 5.91 -37.10
N ASP A 75 -26.20 5.32 -36.41
CA ASP A 75 -26.00 3.86 -36.34
C ASP A 75 -26.87 3.18 -35.28
N GLY A 76 -27.72 3.94 -34.57
CA GLY A 76 -28.59 3.45 -33.50
C GLY A 76 -27.94 3.39 -32.12
N THR A 77 -26.64 3.67 -31.99
CA THR A 77 -25.94 3.74 -30.70
C THR A 77 -26.28 5.02 -29.94
N TRP A 78 -26.02 5.04 -28.63
CA TRP A 78 -26.29 6.19 -27.76
C TRP A 78 -24.98 6.87 -27.36
N SER A 79 -24.98 8.20 -27.33
CA SER A 79 -23.89 9.01 -26.81
C SER A 79 -24.40 9.96 -25.74
N VAL A 80 -23.80 9.90 -24.55
CA VAL A 80 -24.12 10.80 -23.44
C VAL A 80 -23.79 12.24 -23.85
N LEU A 81 -24.67 13.17 -23.49
CA LEU A 81 -24.45 14.59 -23.72
C LEU A 81 -23.31 15.09 -22.81
N ILE A 82 -22.31 15.75 -23.40
CA ILE A 82 -21.07 16.20 -22.74
C ILE A 82 -21.35 17.01 -21.45
N GLY A 83 -22.42 17.80 -21.41
CA GLY A 83 -22.79 18.59 -20.24
C GLY A 83 -23.21 17.79 -19.01
N PHE A 84 -23.74 16.57 -19.17
CA PHE A 84 -24.01 15.67 -18.05
C PHE A 84 -22.72 15.03 -17.54
N GLN A 85 -21.87 14.56 -18.46
CA GLN A 85 -20.58 13.95 -18.11
C GLN A 85 -19.70 14.93 -17.33
N ALA A 86 -19.55 16.17 -17.81
CA ALA A 86 -18.74 17.19 -17.14
C ALA A 86 -19.20 17.48 -15.70
N ARG A 87 -20.51 17.54 -15.45
CA ARG A 87 -21.08 17.78 -14.11
C ARG A 87 -20.86 16.59 -13.17
N VAL A 88 -20.96 15.37 -13.68
CA VAL A 88 -20.66 14.16 -12.90
C VAL A 88 -19.18 14.09 -12.56
N ASP A 89 -18.29 14.37 -13.52
CA ASP A 89 -16.85 14.38 -13.31
C ASP A 89 -16.44 15.44 -12.27
N GLU A 90 -17.03 16.64 -12.33
CA GLU A 90 -16.82 17.70 -11.34
C GLU A 90 -17.23 17.24 -9.92
N LEU A 91 -18.42 16.64 -9.77
CA LEU A 91 -18.88 16.09 -8.50
C LEU A 91 -17.93 14.99 -7.99
N MET A 92 -17.58 14.03 -8.84
CA MET A 92 -16.74 12.88 -8.47
C MET A 92 -15.35 13.32 -8.02
N ASN A 93 -14.77 14.31 -8.69
CA ASN A 93 -13.50 14.89 -8.29
C ASN A 93 -13.60 15.63 -6.96
N ALA A 94 -14.67 16.40 -6.74
CA ALA A 94 -14.90 17.08 -5.47
C ALA A 94 -15.09 16.08 -4.31
N LEU A 95 -15.86 15.01 -4.52
CA LEU A 95 -16.08 13.97 -3.52
C LEU A 95 -14.79 13.21 -3.17
N ARG A 96 -13.95 12.88 -4.17
CA ARG A 96 -12.64 12.24 -3.95
C ARG A 96 -11.70 13.13 -3.15
N GLU A 97 -11.64 14.42 -3.51
CA GLU A 97 -10.78 15.37 -2.81
C GLU A 97 -11.25 15.60 -1.36
N GLN A 98 -12.56 15.76 -1.14
CA GLN A 98 -13.09 15.89 0.23
C GLN A 98 -12.84 14.63 1.05
N THR A 99 -13.01 13.44 0.46
CA THR A 99 -12.70 12.17 1.14
C THR A 99 -11.23 12.13 1.56
N ARG A 100 -10.31 12.55 0.67
CA ARG A 100 -8.88 12.66 0.98
C ARG A 100 -8.61 13.67 2.09
N LEU A 101 -9.31 14.80 2.11
CA LEU A 101 -9.17 15.82 3.16
C LEU A 101 -9.69 15.31 4.51
N ASP A 102 -10.83 14.64 4.54
CA ASP A 102 -11.41 14.08 5.76
C ASP A 102 -10.52 12.96 6.34
N GLU A 103 -9.96 12.11 5.46
CA GLU A 103 -8.97 11.09 5.85
C GLU A 103 -7.72 11.74 6.45
N ASN A 104 -7.22 12.83 5.87
CA ASN A 104 -6.05 13.56 6.38
C ASN A 104 -6.35 14.34 7.67
N ALA A 105 -7.56 14.89 7.82
CA ALA A 105 -7.97 15.65 9.00
C ALA A 105 -8.20 14.73 10.21
N TYR A 106 -8.76 13.54 9.97
CA TYR A 106 -8.98 12.54 11.00
C TYR A 106 -7.71 11.69 11.26
N TYR A 107 -6.79 11.61 10.30
CA TYR A 107 -5.48 10.96 10.44
C TYR A 107 -4.37 11.81 9.82
N PRO A 108 -3.79 12.80 10.55
CA PRO A 108 -2.70 13.59 10.02
C PRO A 108 -1.49 12.68 9.78
N SER A 109 -1.20 12.43 8.50
CA SER A 109 -0.07 11.66 7.98
C SER A 109 0.11 10.24 8.55
N SER A 110 -0.52 9.25 7.91
CA SER A 110 0.07 7.90 7.83
C SER A 110 -0.45 7.12 6.63
N ASN A 111 -0.14 7.60 5.41
CA ASN A 111 -0.07 6.70 4.25
C ASN A 111 1.21 5.89 4.39
N ILE A 112 1.16 4.86 5.23
CA ILE A 112 2.17 3.82 5.33
C ILE A 112 1.42 2.50 5.15
N THR A 113 1.77 1.79 4.09
CA THR A 113 1.37 0.40 3.82
C THR A 113 1.55 -0.43 5.09
N GLY A 114 0.49 -1.16 5.47
CA GLY A 114 0.48 -2.01 6.67
C GLY A 114 -0.44 -1.56 7.81
N ARG A 115 -0.72 -0.26 8.02
CA ARG A 115 -1.67 0.16 9.07
C ARG A 115 -3.11 -0.19 8.71
N ASN A 116 -3.50 0.01 7.46
CA ASN A 116 -4.85 -0.34 6.98
C ASN A 116 -5.04 -1.85 6.90
N ALA A 117 -4.01 -2.61 6.52
CA ALA A 117 -4.02 -4.08 6.55
C ALA A 117 -4.07 -4.63 7.98
N TYR A 118 -3.23 -4.10 8.90
CA TYR A 118 -3.30 -4.42 10.32
C TYR A 118 -4.69 -4.12 10.90
N ARG A 119 -5.28 -2.99 10.52
CA ARG A 119 -6.62 -2.59 10.99
C ARG A 119 -7.70 -3.45 10.36
N PHE A 120 -7.63 -3.74 9.07
CA PHE A 120 -8.51 -4.67 8.35
C PHE A 120 -8.49 -6.04 9.01
N VAL A 121 -7.32 -6.59 9.27
CA VAL A 121 -7.17 -7.88 9.97
C VAL A 121 -7.67 -7.79 11.42
N SER A 122 -7.40 -6.69 12.14
CA SER A 122 -7.87 -6.52 13.53
C SER A 122 -9.40 -6.34 13.65
N LEU A 123 -10.03 -5.78 12.62
CA LEU A 123 -11.48 -5.54 12.56
C LEU A 123 -12.23 -6.77 12.06
N ASN A 124 -11.64 -7.53 11.14
CA ASN A 124 -12.26 -8.71 10.55
C ASN A 124 -11.92 -10.01 11.31
N VAL A 125 -10.92 -10.00 12.19
CA VAL A 125 -10.55 -11.16 13.03
C VAL A 125 -10.35 -10.72 14.48
N PRO A 126 -11.43 -10.55 15.27
CA PRO A 126 -11.36 -10.07 16.64
C PRO A 126 -10.41 -10.91 17.51
N GLY A 127 -9.37 -10.28 18.07
CA GLY A 127 -8.39 -10.95 18.93
C GLY A 127 -7.23 -11.63 18.21
N PHE A 128 -7.09 -11.49 16.88
CA PHE A 128 -5.98 -12.01 16.08
C PHE A 128 -4.71 -11.15 16.13
N LEU A 129 -4.87 -9.85 16.32
CA LEU A 129 -3.77 -8.92 16.59
C LEU A 129 -3.95 -8.33 17.99
N PRO A 130 -2.87 -8.02 18.72
CA PRO A 130 -2.99 -7.30 19.99
C PRO A 130 -3.69 -5.97 19.71
N SER A 131 -4.37 -5.36 20.69
CA SER A 131 -4.86 -4.00 20.45
C SER A 131 -3.66 -3.10 20.08
N ILE A 132 -3.86 -2.13 19.19
CA ILE A 132 -2.83 -1.12 18.89
C ILE A 132 -2.28 -0.55 20.22
N THR A 133 -3.15 -0.35 21.21
CA THR A 133 -2.80 0.08 22.57
C THR A 133 -1.88 -0.90 23.31
N THR A 134 -2.02 -2.20 23.09
CA THR A 134 -1.17 -3.27 23.66
C THR A 134 0.20 -3.31 22.98
N ILE A 135 0.27 -3.17 21.66
CA ILE A 135 1.55 -3.05 20.92
C ILE A 135 2.30 -1.78 21.35
N LYS A 136 1.58 -0.67 21.45
CA LYS A 136 2.11 0.64 21.87
C LYS A 136 2.69 0.65 23.28
N LYS A 137 2.24 -0.24 24.17
CA LYS A 137 2.65 -0.27 25.58
C LYS A 137 3.94 -1.05 25.86
N ARG A 138 4.52 -1.80 24.91
CA ARG A 138 5.59 -2.78 25.25
C ARG A 138 6.77 -2.97 24.28
N LEU A 139 6.96 -2.18 23.22
CA LEU A 139 7.88 -2.62 22.15
C LEU A 139 8.74 -1.50 21.52
N ALA A 140 9.94 -1.91 21.06
CA ALA A 140 10.95 -1.13 20.34
C ALA A 140 10.96 -1.47 18.82
N ASN A 141 11.52 -0.61 17.96
CA ASN A 141 11.53 -0.56 16.48
C ASN A 141 11.26 -1.84 15.64
N SER A 142 10.44 -1.73 14.58
CA SER A 142 10.11 -2.78 13.59
C SER A 142 10.61 -2.45 12.18
N SER A 143 10.99 -3.46 11.38
CA SER A 143 11.41 -3.31 9.98
C SER A 143 10.31 -3.76 9.00
N PHE A 144 10.09 -3.00 7.94
CA PHE A 144 9.13 -3.25 6.88
C PHE A 144 9.85 -3.40 5.54
N GLN A 145 9.50 -4.44 4.77
CA GLN A 145 9.97 -4.63 3.42
C GLN A 145 8.80 -4.82 2.46
N ASP A 146 8.83 -4.09 1.35
CA ASP A 146 7.81 -4.17 0.30
C ASP A 146 8.44 -4.09 -1.10
N THR A 147 7.74 -4.58 -2.11
CA THR A 147 8.13 -4.51 -3.52
C THR A 147 6.97 -3.97 -4.34
N THR A 148 7.17 -2.80 -4.95
CA THR A 148 6.13 -2.15 -5.75
C THR A 148 6.49 -2.12 -7.23
N GLY A 149 5.50 -2.30 -8.10
CA GLY A 149 5.68 -2.19 -9.54
C GLY A 149 5.98 -0.76 -9.95
N VAL A 150 6.89 -0.58 -10.91
CA VAL A 150 7.24 0.74 -11.44
C VAL A 150 7.14 0.79 -12.96
N ILE A 151 6.88 1.99 -13.48
CA ILE A 151 6.98 2.25 -14.92
C ILE A 151 8.47 2.15 -15.27
N PRO A 152 8.90 1.21 -16.12
CA PRO A 152 10.30 1.06 -16.48
C PRO A 152 10.77 2.34 -17.18
N LYS A 153 11.63 3.09 -16.50
CA LYS A 153 12.22 4.32 -17.02
C LYS A 153 13.65 4.43 -16.55
N VAL A 154 14.56 4.57 -17.51
CA VAL A 154 15.96 4.86 -17.24
C VAL A 154 16.17 6.36 -17.31
N THR A 155 16.77 6.94 -16.28
CA THR A 155 17.13 8.36 -16.22
C THR A 155 18.60 8.50 -15.90
N TYR A 156 19.30 9.33 -16.65
CA TYR A 156 20.67 9.71 -16.33
C TYR A 156 20.69 10.82 -15.29
N ASP A 157 21.46 10.62 -14.22
CA ASP A 157 21.76 11.66 -13.23
C ASP A 157 23.15 12.25 -13.50
N SER A 158 23.15 13.49 -13.98
CA SER A 158 24.38 14.23 -14.29
C SER A 158 25.20 14.61 -13.05
N MET A 159 24.60 14.65 -11.85
CA MET A 159 25.35 15.00 -10.64
C MET A 159 26.23 13.86 -10.16
N SER A 160 25.70 12.63 -10.20
CA SER A 160 26.43 11.42 -9.81
C SER A 160 27.15 10.74 -10.97
N ASN A 161 26.87 11.16 -12.21
CA ASN A 161 27.32 10.52 -13.44
C ASN A 161 26.92 9.04 -13.48
N SER A 162 25.63 8.79 -13.24
CA SER A 162 25.08 7.44 -13.15
C SER A 162 23.72 7.31 -13.83
N PHE A 163 23.32 6.08 -14.14
CA PHE A 163 21.95 5.77 -14.55
C PHE A 163 21.12 5.24 -13.39
N ILE A 164 19.91 5.77 -13.28
CA ILE A 164 18.86 5.31 -12.37
C ILE A 164 17.80 4.57 -13.19
N GLY A 165 17.33 3.42 -12.70
CA GLY A 165 16.23 2.67 -13.31
C GLY A 165 16.62 1.31 -13.91
N PHE A 166 17.90 0.95 -13.92
CA PHE A 166 18.34 -0.41 -14.22
C PHE A 166 18.12 -1.36 -13.03
N ASP A 167 18.05 -2.66 -13.31
CA ASP A 167 18.08 -3.71 -12.29
C ASP A 167 19.37 -3.64 -11.47
N THR A 168 19.25 -3.57 -10.14
CA THR A 168 20.40 -3.49 -9.24
C THR A 168 20.92 -4.89 -8.95
N PRO A 169 22.16 -5.23 -9.35
CA PRO A 169 22.75 -6.52 -9.02
C PRO A 169 22.78 -6.74 -7.51
N LEU A 170 22.51 -7.98 -7.10
CA LEU A 170 22.55 -8.39 -5.71
C LEU A 170 23.81 -9.24 -5.44
N ALA A 171 24.47 -8.99 -4.31
CA ALA A 171 25.50 -9.86 -3.76
C ALA A 171 25.03 -10.32 -2.37
N ASP A 172 24.84 -11.63 -2.19
CA ASP A 172 24.24 -12.21 -0.98
C ASP A 172 22.94 -11.50 -0.57
N GLY A 173 22.08 -11.26 -1.56
CA GLY A 173 20.82 -10.55 -1.40
C GLY A 173 20.92 -9.04 -1.14
N GLN A 174 22.10 -8.48 -0.93
CA GLN A 174 22.29 -7.05 -0.71
C GLN A 174 22.46 -6.31 -2.05
N PRO A 175 21.84 -5.14 -2.24
CA PRO A 175 22.08 -4.33 -3.42
C PRO A 175 23.53 -3.85 -3.45
N LEU A 176 24.21 -4.05 -4.58
CA LEU A 176 25.53 -3.46 -4.76
C LEU A 176 25.41 -1.93 -4.88
N PRO A 177 26.16 -1.15 -4.08
CA PRO A 177 26.13 0.31 -4.18
C PRO A 177 26.84 0.79 -5.44
N ASP A 178 26.52 2.03 -5.84
CA ASP A 178 27.17 2.78 -6.93
C ASP A 178 27.27 2.03 -8.27
N GLN A 179 26.32 1.13 -8.52
CA GLN A 179 26.21 0.45 -9.80
C GLN A 179 25.78 1.43 -10.87
N HIS A 180 26.30 1.24 -12.08
CA HIS A 180 26.02 2.10 -13.23
C HIS A 180 26.53 3.55 -13.07
N ARG A 181 27.62 3.73 -12.32
CA ARG A 181 28.38 4.99 -12.24
C ARG A 181 29.68 4.88 -13.01
N THR A 182 29.96 5.81 -13.91
CA THR A 182 31.19 5.81 -14.71
C THR A 182 31.48 7.19 -15.29
N ASP A 183 32.77 7.51 -15.46
CA ASP A 183 33.21 8.70 -16.17
C ASP A 183 33.39 8.50 -17.68
N PHE A 184 33.09 7.30 -18.19
CA PHE A 184 33.30 6.93 -19.59
C PHE A 184 31.99 6.77 -20.35
N TYR A 185 31.81 7.59 -21.40
CA TYR A 185 30.64 7.52 -22.28
C TYR A 185 30.41 6.13 -22.91
N ALA A 186 31.49 5.43 -23.28
CA ALA A 186 31.40 4.09 -23.85
C ALA A 186 30.73 3.07 -22.91
N GLU A 187 30.95 3.21 -21.59
CA GLU A 187 30.29 2.35 -20.59
C GLU A 187 28.82 2.73 -20.41
N LEU A 188 28.49 4.03 -20.46
CA LEU A 188 27.10 4.50 -20.43
C LEU A 188 26.29 3.94 -21.61
N GLN A 189 26.84 4.02 -22.83
CA GLN A 189 26.20 3.48 -24.02
C GLN A 189 26.01 1.96 -23.90
N LYS A 190 27.06 1.24 -23.46
CA LYS A 190 26.99 -0.21 -23.24
C LYS A 190 25.87 -0.59 -22.27
N TRP A 191 25.70 0.13 -21.16
CA TRP A 191 24.63 -0.18 -20.21
C TRP A 191 23.23 0.06 -20.78
N LEU A 192 23.05 1.10 -21.59
CA LEU A 192 21.76 1.39 -22.23
C LEU A 192 21.34 0.27 -23.20
N GLU A 193 22.30 -0.36 -23.87
CA GLU A 193 22.06 -1.45 -24.82
C GLU A 193 21.91 -2.82 -24.13
N GLU A 194 22.67 -3.08 -23.06
CA GLU A 194 22.77 -4.42 -22.46
C GLU A 194 21.98 -4.62 -21.15
N LYS A 195 21.70 -3.55 -20.39
CA LYS A 195 21.13 -3.69 -19.04
C LYS A 195 19.62 -3.70 -19.05
N GLN A 196 19.06 -4.64 -18.30
CA GLN A 196 17.62 -4.74 -18.09
C GLN A 196 17.12 -3.60 -17.20
N THR A 197 16.01 -2.99 -17.61
CA THR A 197 15.30 -2.01 -16.78
C THR A 197 14.60 -2.68 -15.61
N SER A 198 14.63 -2.05 -14.45
CA SER A 198 13.89 -2.50 -13.28
C SER A 198 12.39 -2.49 -13.54
N THR A 199 11.72 -3.59 -13.19
CA THR A 199 10.26 -3.72 -13.24
C THR A 199 9.61 -3.43 -11.88
N PHE A 200 10.38 -3.55 -10.81
CA PHE A 200 9.94 -3.26 -9.45
C PHE A 200 10.97 -2.41 -8.70
N ILE A 201 10.54 -1.75 -7.63
CA ILE A 201 11.41 -1.17 -6.61
C ILE A 201 11.22 -1.95 -5.32
N ASN A 202 12.31 -2.42 -4.73
CA ASN A 202 12.35 -2.97 -3.38
C ASN A 202 12.59 -1.84 -2.39
N VAL A 203 11.71 -1.71 -1.38
CA VAL A 203 11.78 -0.65 -0.38
C VAL A 203 11.89 -1.27 1.00
N HIS A 204 12.85 -0.78 1.79
CA HIS A 204 13.08 -1.18 3.18
C HIS A 204 12.92 0.03 4.08
N MET A 205 12.02 -0.08 5.06
CA MET A 205 11.76 0.99 6.02
C MET A 205 11.93 0.49 7.45
N LEU A 206 12.50 1.32 8.32
CA LEU A 206 12.40 1.14 9.76
C LEU A 206 11.26 2.00 10.28
N GLN A 207 10.31 1.39 10.95
CA GLN A 207 9.30 2.10 11.73
C GLN A 207 9.74 2.10 13.19
N PRO A 208 10.08 3.26 13.75
CA PRO A 208 10.30 3.34 15.17
C PRO A 208 8.99 3.03 15.90
N LEU A 209 9.10 2.28 16.99
CA LEU A 209 7.95 2.08 17.87
C LEU A 209 7.92 3.18 18.93
N LEU A 210 6.72 3.50 19.38
CA LEU A 210 6.48 4.52 20.39
C LEU A 210 7.29 4.23 21.65
N ASN A 211 8.10 5.22 22.07
CA ASN A 211 8.57 5.26 23.45
C ASN A 211 7.42 5.78 24.32
N THR A 212 7.26 5.24 25.52
CA THR A 212 6.07 5.38 26.39
C THR A 212 5.74 6.81 26.86
N SER A 213 6.48 7.81 26.37
CA SER A 213 6.43 9.21 26.80
C SER A 213 5.94 10.20 25.74
N SER A 214 5.71 9.79 24.48
CA SER A 214 5.18 10.68 23.43
C SER A 214 3.97 10.07 22.74
N ASP A 215 2.87 10.82 22.60
CA ASP A 215 1.68 10.36 21.84
C ASP A 215 1.88 10.35 20.32
N ARG A 216 3.01 10.84 19.83
CA ARG A 216 3.34 10.88 18.40
C ARG A 216 4.16 9.66 18.00
N ILE A 217 3.64 8.90 17.03
CA ILE A 217 4.39 7.84 16.37
C ILE A 217 5.44 8.50 15.48
N PRO A 218 6.74 8.19 15.64
CA PRO A 218 7.76 8.72 14.76
C PRO A 218 7.54 8.28 13.32
N SER A 219 7.86 9.13 12.36
CA SER A 219 7.82 8.76 10.95
C SER A 219 8.79 7.60 10.65
N PRO A 220 8.44 6.71 9.72
CA PRO A 220 9.37 5.69 9.25
C PRO A 220 10.62 6.32 8.64
N PHE A 221 11.72 5.58 8.73
CA PHE A 221 12.99 5.89 8.09
C PHE A 221 13.19 4.95 6.91
N LEU A 222 13.44 5.51 5.73
CA LEU A 222 13.88 4.73 4.57
C LEU A 222 15.31 4.24 4.80
N LEU A 223 15.50 2.91 4.85
CA LEU A 223 16.83 2.30 4.94
C LEU A 223 17.48 2.16 3.57
N SER A 224 16.73 1.64 2.61
CA SER A 224 17.21 1.40 1.26
C SER A 224 16.04 1.31 0.29
N ALA A 225 16.23 1.83 -0.91
CA ALA A 225 15.37 1.63 -2.06
C ALA A 225 16.23 1.35 -3.29
N TYR A 226 15.92 0.28 -4.02
CA TYR A 226 16.66 -0.09 -5.22
C TYR A 226 15.76 -0.83 -6.20
N GLY A 227 16.11 -0.73 -7.48
CA GLY A 227 15.38 -1.35 -8.57
C GLY A 227 15.69 -2.85 -8.67
N ILE A 228 14.67 -3.67 -8.94
CA ILE A 228 14.80 -5.12 -9.12
C ILE A 228 13.99 -5.61 -10.32
N ALA A 229 14.48 -6.66 -10.99
CA ALA A 229 13.78 -7.39 -12.06
C ALA A 229 12.93 -8.58 -11.56
N GLY A 230 12.87 -8.80 -10.24
CA GLY A 230 12.12 -9.90 -9.63
C GLY A 230 12.81 -11.27 -9.67
N THR A 231 14.12 -11.31 -9.89
CA THR A 231 14.94 -12.53 -10.01
C THR A 231 15.50 -13.04 -8.68
N TYR A 232 15.28 -12.33 -7.58
CA TYR A 232 15.82 -12.67 -6.26
C TYR A 232 15.11 -13.87 -5.63
N THR A 233 15.85 -14.59 -4.79
CA THR A 233 15.41 -15.81 -4.09
C THR A 233 14.97 -15.52 -2.65
N ALA A 234 14.43 -16.53 -1.97
CA ALA A 234 14.16 -16.45 -0.53
C ALA A 234 15.45 -16.37 0.31
N GLU A 235 16.55 -16.94 -0.18
CA GLU A 235 17.85 -16.86 0.49
C GLU A 235 18.41 -15.43 0.45
N ASP A 236 18.27 -14.75 -0.69
CA ASP A 236 18.62 -13.34 -0.83
C ASP A 236 17.87 -12.44 0.14
N VAL A 237 16.57 -12.70 0.34
CA VAL A 237 15.76 -11.97 1.32
C VAL A 237 16.28 -12.20 2.74
N LEU A 238 16.59 -13.46 3.09
CA LEU A 238 17.07 -13.81 4.43
C LEU A 238 18.43 -13.16 4.72
N ASN A 239 19.38 -13.28 3.80
CA ASN A 239 20.71 -12.68 3.94
C ASN A 239 20.62 -11.16 4.12
N ARG A 240 19.68 -10.52 3.41
CA ARG A 240 19.41 -9.10 3.58
C ARG A 240 18.82 -8.74 4.94
N TRP A 241 17.85 -9.51 5.45
CA TRP A 241 17.31 -9.27 6.80
C TRP A 241 18.38 -9.43 7.87
N LEU A 242 19.23 -10.45 7.75
CA LEU A 242 20.37 -10.66 8.65
C LEU A 242 21.33 -9.46 8.59
N TRP A 243 21.66 -8.99 7.40
CA TRP A 243 22.50 -7.80 7.23
C TRP A 243 21.88 -6.55 7.86
N ILE A 244 20.59 -6.27 7.60
CA ILE A 244 19.86 -5.15 8.20
C ILE A 244 19.87 -5.25 9.73
N TYR A 245 19.62 -6.45 10.26
CA TYR A 245 19.63 -6.71 11.70
C TYR A 245 21.01 -6.42 12.32
N GLU A 246 22.09 -6.94 11.73
CA GLU A 246 23.44 -6.74 12.25
C GLU A 246 23.90 -5.28 12.16
N GLU A 247 23.64 -4.61 11.03
CA GLU A 247 24.01 -3.20 10.85
C GLU A 247 23.25 -2.26 11.77
N THR A 248 21.96 -2.52 12.02
CA THR A 248 21.18 -1.75 13.00
C THR A 248 21.65 -2.02 14.42
N LYS A 249 21.96 -3.28 14.76
CA LYS A 249 22.49 -3.67 16.07
C LYS A 249 23.81 -2.95 16.38
N LYS A 250 24.74 -2.87 15.42
CA LYS A 250 26.00 -2.10 15.56
C LYS A 250 25.77 -0.63 15.90
N LYS A 251 24.64 -0.06 15.48
CA LYS A 251 24.24 1.33 15.75
C LYS A 251 23.40 1.49 17.02
N GLY A 252 23.28 0.43 17.84
CA GLY A 252 22.44 0.44 19.04
C GLY A 252 20.93 0.43 18.75
N ILE A 253 20.54 0.12 17.52
CA ILE A 253 19.14 0.02 17.11
C ILE A 253 18.73 -1.45 17.18
N ARG A 254 17.76 -1.77 18.03
CA ARG A 254 17.20 -3.12 18.15
C ARG A 254 15.99 -3.27 17.24
N ILE A 255 16.08 -4.16 16.25
CA ILE A 255 14.94 -4.61 15.45
C ILE A 255 14.23 -5.75 16.20
N ILE A 256 12.92 -5.61 16.42
CA ILE A 256 12.12 -6.65 17.08
C ILE A 256 11.38 -7.57 16.12
N GLY A 257 11.30 -7.19 14.84
CA GLY A 257 10.54 -7.96 13.86
C GLY A 257 10.63 -7.42 12.46
N PHE A 258 10.38 -8.33 11.52
CA PHE A 258 10.27 -8.06 10.09
C PHE A 258 8.82 -8.27 9.67
N SER A 259 8.33 -7.35 8.84
CA SER A 259 7.01 -7.38 8.25
C SER A 259 7.14 -7.28 6.73
N THR A 260 6.41 -8.13 6.03
CA THR A 260 6.51 -8.26 4.58
C THR A 260 5.13 -8.42 3.95
N ASP A 261 5.06 -8.18 2.64
CA ASP A 261 3.92 -8.60 1.82
C ASP A 261 3.89 -10.14 1.65
N CYS A 262 2.78 -10.65 1.15
CA CYS A 262 2.49 -12.07 0.93
C CYS A 262 3.17 -12.67 -0.32
N ASP A 263 4.24 -12.06 -0.84
CA ASP A 263 5.03 -12.66 -1.92
C ASP A 263 5.61 -14.01 -1.47
N SER A 264 5.53 -15.01 -2.35
CA SER A 264 5.98 -16.38 -2.06
C SER A 264 7.44 -16.47 -1.58
N ARG A 265 8.32 -15.58 -2.05
CA ARG A 265 9.73 -15.51 -1.61
C ARG A 265 9.83 -14.98 -0.21
N TYR A 266 9.10 -13.91 0.13
CA TYR A 266 9.03 -13.40 1.49
C TYR A 266 8.44 -14.44 2.44
N LEU A 267 7.32 -15.07 2.08
CA LEU A 267 6.71 -16.13 2.89
C LEU A 267 7.66 -17.31 3.11
N ARG A 268 8.38 -17.74 2.07
CA ARG A 268 9.41 -18.78 2.19
C ARG A 268 10.54 -18.33 3.10
N SER A 269 10.96 -17.07 3.02
CA SER A 269 12.01 -16.49 3.88
C SER A 269 11.56 -16.40 5.33
N LEU A 270 10.31 -15.97 5.60
CA LEU A 270 9.70 -15.98 6.92
C LEU A 270 9.63 -17.41 7.47
N ARG A 271 9.28 -18.39 6.63
CA ARG A 271 9.25 -19.81 7.02
C ARG A 271 10.63 -20.35 7.33
N ILE A 272 11.64 -20.00 6.53
CA ILE A 272 13.04 -20.40 6.79
C ILE A 272 13.54 -19.72 8.04
N ALA A 273 13.32 -18.41 8.22
CA ALA A 273 13.75 -17.67 9.40
C ALA A 273 13.07 -18.21 10.68
N SER A 274 11.74 -18.35 10.67
CA SER A 274 10.98 -18.92 11.79
C SER A 274 11.35 -20.38 12.06
N GLY A 275 11.54 -21.19 11.02
CA GLY A 275 12.01 -22.57 11.11
C GLY A 275 13.46 -22.68 11.61
N PHE A 276 14.35 -21.79 11.19
CA PHE A 276 15.73 -21.69 11.66
C PHE A 276 15.77 -21.34 13.15
N PHE A 277 14.92 -20.42 13.62
CA PHE A 277 14.79 -20.12 15.05
C PHE A 277 14.04 -21.20 15.85
N ALA A 278 13.21 -22.03 15.21
CA ALA A 278 12.44 -23.09 15.86
C ALA A 278 13.18 -24.44 15.92
N PHE A 279 14.05 -24.76 14.96
CA PHE A 279 14.66 -26.09 14.78
C PHE A 279 16.18 -26.15 14.97
N ASN A 280 16.90 -25.04 15.14
CA ASN A 280 18.29 -25.10 15.62
C ASN A 280 18.30 -25.38 17.13
N ILE A 281 18.14 -26.66 17.49
CA ILE A 281 18.15 -27.16 18.89
C ILE A 281 19.48 -26.85 19.60
N ASP A 282 20.58 -26.78 18.84
CA ASP A 282 21.93 -26.59 19.37
C ASP A 282 22.23 -25.16 19.81
N HIS A 283 21.42 -24.19 19.37
CA HIS A 283 21.52 -22.81 19.81
C HIS A 283 20.24 -22.39 20.54
N PRO A 284 20.25 -22.33 21.89
CA PRO A 284 19.02 -22.10 22.63
C PRO A 284 18.67 -20.61 22.57
N PHE A 285 18.09 -20.18 21.44
CA PHE A 285 17.69 -18.80 21.17
C PHE A 285 16.73 -18.23 22.23
N ARG A 286 15.98 -19.09 22.92
CA ARG A 286 15.16 -18.72 24.09
C ARG A 286 15.95 -18.06 25.23
N TYR A 287 17.26 -18.32 25.29
CA TYR A 287 18.21 -17.80 26.28
C TYR A 287 19.16 -16.74 25.71
N HIS A 288 19.00 -16.36 24.45
CA HIS A 288 19.81 -15.29 23.87
C HIS A 288 19.51 -13.97 24.57
N THR A 289 20.53 -13.14 24.83
CA THR A 289 20.40 -11.86 25.54
C THR A 289 19.43 -10.89 24.85
N ASP A 290 19.37 -10.99 23.52
CA ASP A 290 18.50 -10.17 22.68
C ASP A 290 17.11 -10.78 22.44
N ALA A 291 16.78 -11.91 23.07
CA ALA A 291 15.41 -12.45 22.99
C ALA A 291 14.44 -11.50 23.70
N PHE A 292 13.27 -11.28 23.11
CA PHE A 292 12.18 -10.56 23.76
C PHE A 292 11.08 -11.55 24.16
N LYS A 293 10.37 -11.22 25.24
CA LYS A 293 9.27 -12.04 25.74
C LYS A 293 7.94 -11.46 25.24
N ALA A 294 7.20 -12.27 24.50
CA ALA A 294 5.86 -11.95 24.05
C ALA A 294 4.83 -12.71 24.90
N ASN A 295 3.77 -12.02 25.34
CA ASN A 295 2.64 -12.70 25.93
C ASN A 295 1.71 -13.15 24.80
N ILE A 296 1.81 -14.43 24.42
CA ILE A 296 1.06 -15.00 23.31
C ILE A 296 -0.25 -15.56 23.88
N PRO A 297 -1.42 -15.08 23.43
CA PRO A 297 -2.70 -15.64 23.85
C PRO A 297 -2.80 -17.13 23.50
N SER A 298 -3.35 -17.94 24.41
CA SER A 298 -3.41 -19.40 24.25
C SER A 298 -4.21 -19.88 23.04
N HIS A 299 -5.08 -19.02 22.47
CA HIS A 299 -5.87 -19.30 21.27
C HIS A 299 -5.15 -18.98 19.94
N TRP A 300 -3.90 -18.51 20.00
CA TRP A 300 -3.11 -18.21 18.79
C TRP A 300 -2.35 -19.45 18.31
N HIS A 301 -2.97 -20.21 17.42
CA HIS A 301 -2.39 -21.45 16.86
C HIS A 301 -1.75 -21.26 15.47
N TRP A 302 -1.90 -20.08 14.86
CA TRP A 302 -1.60 -19.85 13.45
C TRP A 302 -0.20 -19.29 13.17
N PHE A 303 0.52 -18.85 14.22
CA PHE A 303 1.85 -18.30 14.09
C PHE A 303 2.88 -19.18 14.81
N TYR A 304 4.05 -19.38 14.21
CA TYR A 304 5.21 -20.03 14.84
C TYR A 304 5.86 -19.14 15.91
N LEU A 305 5.06 -18.57 16.82
CA LEU A 305 5.52 -17.68 17.88
C LEU A 305 5.79 -18.51 19.15
N GLN A 306 7.00 -18.36 19.69
CA GLN A 306 7.34 -18.87 21.01
C GLN A 306 7.30 -17.73 22.04
N PRO A 307 6.96 -17.99 23.33
CA PRO A 307 6.92 -16.95 24.36
C PRO A 307 8.23 -16.17 24.52
N SER A 308 9.37 -16.75 24.14
CA SER A 308 10.68 -16.10 24.05
C SER A 308 11.25 -16.34 22.65
N GLN A 309 11.54 -15.27 21.91
CA GLN A 309 12.06 -15.34 20.54
C GLN A 309 12.89 -14.10 20.21
N LEU A 310 13.72 -14.19 19.16
CA LEU A 310 14.58 -13.08 18.73
C LEU A 310 13.85 -12.04 17.89
N CYS A 311 12.98 -12.49 16.99
CA CYS A 311 12.23 -11.62 16.08
C CYS A 311 10.78 -12.07 15.94
N LEU A 312 9.88 -11.11 15.75
CA LEU A 312 8.52 -11.34 15.24
C LEU A 312 8.56 -11.37 13.71
N PHE A 313 7.91 -12.38 13.13
CA PHE A 313 7.65 -12.46 11.70
C PHE A 313 6.15 -12.31 11.51
N ILE A 314 5.73 -11.20 10.89
CA ILE A 314 4.32 -10.89 10.69
C ILE A 314 4.04 -10.89 9.19
N GLN A 315 3.13 -11.77 8.77
CA GLN A 315 2.55 -11.71 7.43
C GLN A 315 1.46 -10.64 7.42
N VAL A 316 1.55 -9.71 6.49
CA VAL A 316 0.52 -8.69 6.26
C VAL A 316 -0.22 -9.09 4.98
N SER A 317 -1.49 -9.50 5.10
CA SER A 317 -2.33 -9.72 3.92
C SER A 317 -2.74 -8.38 3.33
N ALA A 318 -2.59 -8.24 2.01
CA ALA A 318 -3.15 -7.15 1.23
C ALA A 318 -4.69 -7.11 1.33
#